data_AF-A0A2G5NNQ3-F1
#
_entry.id   AF-A0A2G5NNQ3-F1
#
_cell.length_a   1.000
_cell.length_b   1.000
_cell.length_c   1.000
_cell.angle_alpha   90.00
_cell.angle_beta   90.00
_cell.angle_gamma   90.00
#
_symmetry.space_group_name_H-M   'P 1'
#
loop_
_entity.id
_entity.type
_entity.pdbx_description
1 polymer ?
#
loop_
_entity_poly.entity_id
_entity_poly.type
_entity_poly.pdbx_seq_one_letter_code
_entity_poly.pdbx_strand_id
1 'polypeptide(L)'
;PPKPSEALIQQLAKAKLLEPATGRATPDSPAFIKASHLEPTCSSGQACPQTGYWQALSLSRNVYSRLTDGTVRRFEENEIMPTLKVQSHKPRFLLPDIITVSEENIEWQLLG
;
A
#
# COMPACT_ATOMS: atom_id res chain seq x y z
N PRO A 1 -15.31 17.63 -30.14
CA PRO A 1 -14.20 16.65 -30.15
C PRO A 1 -14.73 15.22 -29.96
N PRO A 2 -14.33 14.25 -30.80
CA PRO A 2 -14.68 12.85 -30.60
C PRO A 2 -13.97 12.30 -29.34
N LYS A 3 -14.64 11.42 -28.60
CA LYS A 3 -14.06 10.75 -27.43
C LYS A 3 -12.88 9.89 -27.92
N PRO A 4 -11.68 10.02 -27.31
CA PRO A 4 -10.53 9.19 -27.70
C PRO A 4 -10.82 7.70 -27.45
N SER A 5 -10.13 6.83 -28.20
CA SER A 5 -10.22 5.39 -28.02
C SER A 5 -9.73 4.97 -26.63
N GLU A 6 -10.29 3.90 -26.10
CA GLU A 6 -9.99 3.42 -24.75
C GLU A 6 -8.50 3.07 -24.56
N ALA A 7 -7.87 2.50 -25.59
CA ALA A 7 -6.43 2.23 -25.61
C ALA A 7 -5.60 3.52 -25.46
N LEU A 8 -6.02 4.62 -26.08
CA LEU A 8 -5.32 5.90 -25.99
C LEU A 8 -5.48 6.52 -24.59
N ILE A 9 -6.66 6.37 -23.97
CA ILE A 9 -6.90 6.81 -22.59
C ILE A 9 -5.98 6.06 -21.63
N GLN A 10 -5.86 4.73 -21.77
CA GLN A 10 -4.98 3.92 -20.93
C GLN A 10 -3.49 4.30 -21.11
N GLN A 11 -3.03 4.53 -22.34
CA GLN A 11 -1.66 4.96 -22.60
C GLN A 11 -1.35 6.32 -21.98
N LEU A 12 -2.24 7.30 -22.16
CA LEU A 12 -2.05 8.65 -21.61
C LEU A 12 -2.14 8.66 -20.09
N ALA A 13 -3.07 7.91 -19.51
CA ALA A 13 -3.22 7.78 -18.08
C ALA A 13 -1.96 7.16 -17.45
N LYS A 14 -1.48 6.04 -18.00
CA LYS A 14 -0.22 5.41 -17.56
C LYS A 14 0.98 6.36 -17.69
N ALA A 15 1.09 7.07 -18.81
CA ALA A 15 2.19 8.02 -19.04
C ALA A 15 2.19 9.21 -18.05
N LYS A 16 1.01 9.60 -17.56
CA LYS A 16 0.84 10.69 -16.59
C LYS A 16 0.69 10.22 -15.15
N LEU A 17 0.84 8.92 -14.88
CA LEU A 17 0.62 8.34 -13.55
C LEU A 17 -0.78 8.72 -13.02
N LEU A 18 -1.78 8.55 -13.89
CA LEU A 18 -3.18 8.79 -13.61
C LEU A 18 -3.97 7.48 -13.73
N GLU A 19 -5.03 7.38 -12.96
CA GLU A 19 -6.02 6.32 -13.08
C GLU A 19 -6.81 6.47 -14.38
N PRO A 20 -6.83 5.46 -15.27
CA PRO A 20 -7.50 5.57 -16.57
C PRO A 20 -8.99 5.85 -16.49
N ALA A 21 -9.65 5.31 -15.46
CA ALA A 21 -11.11 5.41 -15.30
C ALA A 21 -11.55 6.76 -14.68
N THR A 22 -10.75 7.33 -13.79
CA THR A 22 -11.14 8.49 -12.98
C THR A 22 -10.31 9.74 -13.25
N GLY A 23 -9.14 9.61 -13.90
CA GLY A 23 -8.19 10.69 -14.11
C GLY A 23 -7.48 11.17 -12.85
N ARG A 24 -7.64 10.47 -11.72
CA ARG A 24 -6.97 10.82 -10.45
C ARG A 24 -5.51 10.42 -10.48
N ALA A 25 -4.66 11.16 -9.78
CA ALA A 25 -3.25 10.81 -9.63
C ALA A 25 -3.11 9.45 -8.93
N THR A 26 -2.19 8.61 -9.39
CA THR A 26 -1.78 7.37 -8.70
C THR A 26 -0.76 7.71 -7.61
N PRO A 27 -0.55 6.83 -6.61
CA PRO A 27 0.42 7.06 -5.52
C PRO A 27 1.86 7.33 -5.98
N ASP A 28 2.22 6.87 -7.18
CA ASP A 28 3.54 7.09 -7.80
C ASP A 28 3.67 8.48 -8.45
N SER A 29 2.56 9.20 -8.62
CA SER A 29 2.52 10.54 -9.20
C SER A 29 2.92 11.61 -8.19
N PRO A 30 3.74 12.61 -8.57
CA PRO A 30 4.05 13.75 -7.70
C PRO A 30 2.80 14.62 -7.41
N ALA A 31 1.74 14.47 -8.21
CA ALA A 31 0.46 15.14 -7.99
C ALA A 31 -0.46 14.40 -7.01
N PHE A 32 -0.03 13.27 -6.44
CA PHE A 32 -0.80 12.51 -5.47
C PHE A 32 -0.85 13.24 -4.14
N ILE A 33 -2.02 13.75 -3.80
CA ILE A 33 -2.28 14.36 -2.50
C ILE A 33 -2.60 13.21 -1.54
N LYS A 34 -1.62 12.83 -0.72
CA LYS A 34 -1.86 11.94 0.42
C LYS A 34 -2.82 12.65 1.37
N ALA A 35 -3.93 12.02 1.71
CA ALA A 35 -4.79 12.59 2.71
C ALA A 35 -4.11 12.56 4.09
N SER A 36 -4.35 13.63 4.85
CA SER A 36 -3.69 13.89 6.14
C SER A 36 -4.11 12.84 7.17
N HIS A 37 -3.27 12.61 8.19
CA HIS A 37 -3.31 11.66 9.31
C HIS A 37 -4.64 11.30 10.02
N LEU A 38 -5.79 11.84 9.62
CA LEU A 38 -7.13 11.52 10.11
C LEU A 38 -7.83 10.41 9.29
N GLU A 39 -7.15 9.80 8.32
CA GLU A 39 -7.71 8.72 7.52
C GLU A 39 -7.90 7.42 8.33
N PRO A 40 -8.93 6.62 8.00
CA PRO A 40 -9.20 5.36 8.69
C PRO A 40 -8.01 4.41 8.55
N THR A 41 -7.63 3.79 9.66
CA THR A 41 -6.73 2.64 9.65
C THR A 41 -7.52 1.34 9.83
N CYS A 42 -7.06 0.26 9.19
CA CYS A 42 -7.69 -1.05 9.25
C CYS A 42 -6.66 -2.13 9.51
N SER A 43 -7.00 -3.13 10.31
CA SER A 43 -6.10 -4.27 10.56
C SER A 43 -6.22 -5.32 9.46
N SER A 44 -5.14 -6.06 9.24
CA SER A 44 -5.17 -7.28 8.43
C SER A 44 -6.25 -8.25 8.94
N GLY A 45 -6.96 -8.90 8.02
CA GLY A 45 -8.11 -9.77 8.30
C GLY A 45 -9.46 -9.05 8.41
N GLN A 46 -9.48 -7.71 8.43
CA GLN A 46 -10.73 -6.93 8.36
C GLN A 46 -11.11 -6.63 6.91
N ALA A 47 -12.41 -6.51 6.67
CA ALA A 47 -12.94 -6.04 5.39
C ALA A 47 -12.62 -4.54 5.21
N CYS A 48 -12.17 -4.17 4.01
CA CYS A 48 -11.86 -2.80 3.65
C CYS A 48 -13.12 -1.93 3.73
N PRO A 49 -13.13 -0.85 4.53
CA PRO A 49 -14.32 -0.03 4.73
C PRO A 49 -14.66 0.84 3.52
N GLN A 50 -13.71 1.10 2.63
CA GLN A 50 -13.91 1.94 1.46
C GLN A 50 -12.88 1.66 0.36
N THR A 51 -13.35 1.76 -0.88
CA THR A 51 -12.49 1.61 -2.06
C THR A 51 -11.46 2.75 -2.13
N GLY A 52 -10.18 2.43 -2.26
CA GLY A 52 -9.12 3.44 -2.34
C GLY A 52 -7.72 2.83 -2.33
N TYR A 53 -6.70 3.69 -2.32
CA TYR A 53 -5.32 3.27 -2.11
C TYR A 53 -5.00 3.18 -0.63
N TRP A 54 -4.43 2.07 -0.22
CA TRP A 54 -4.01 1.81 1.14
C TRP A 54 -2.52 1.50 1.19
N GLN A 55 -1.86 1.99 2.23
CA GLN A 55 -0.46 1.76 2.52
C GLN A 55 -0.32 0.83 3.73
N ALA A 56 0.50 -0.19 3.58
CA ALA A 56 0.89 -1.08 4.66
C ALA A 56 1.81 -0.37 5.67
N LEU A 57 1.42 -0.38 6.94
CA LEU A 57 2.17 0.08 8.10
C LEU A 57 2.47 -1.11 9.00
N SER A 58 3.74 -1.29 9.37
CA SER A 58 4.13 -2.41 10.23
C SER A 58 3.71 -2.09 11.65
N LEU A 59 2.93 -2.98 12.28
CA LEU A 59 2.62 -2.91 13.70
C LEU A 59 3.78 -3.38 14.59
N SER A 60 4.82 -3.98 14.00
CA SER A 60 5.95 -4.47 14.78
C SER A 60 6.70 -3.28 15.39
N ARG A 61 6.65 -3.15 16.73
CA ARG A 61 7.41 -2.13 17.47
C ARG A 61 8.92 -2.38 17.46
N ASN A 62 9.35 -3.43 16.77
CA ASN A 62 10.75 -3.77 16.65
C ASN A 62 11.39 -2.88 15.58
N VAL A 63 12.32 -2.02 16.00
CA VAL A 63 13.07 -1.10 15.12
C VAL A 63 13.81 -1.84 14.00
N TYR A 64 14.10 -3.13 14.21
CA TYR A 64 14.80 -3.97 13.25
C TYR A 64 13.88 -4.78 12.34
N SER A 65 12.56 -4.59 12.41
CA SER A 65 11.62 -5.21 11.50
C SER A 65 11.36 -4.32 10.28
N ARG A 66 11.48 -4.90 9.10
CA ARG A 66 11.18 -4.26 7.82
C ARG A 66 10.02 -4.99 7.16
N LEU A 67 9.03 -4.23 6.71
CA LEU A 67 8.02 -4.71 5.78
C LEU A 67 8.72 -5.05 4.46
N THR A 68 8.67 -6.32 4.08
CA THR A 68 9.28 -6.76 2.81
C THR A 68 8.49 -6.21 1.61
N ASP A 69 7.19 -6.04 1.79
CA ASP A 69 6.24 -5.61 0.75
C ASP A 69 5.42 -4.40 1.23
N GLY A 70 6.09 -3.38 1.78
CA GLY A 70 5.48 -2.12 2.26
C GLY A 70 4.92 -1.24 1.13
N THR A 71 4.14 -1.86 0.25
CA THR A 71 3.70 -1.33 -1.04
C THR A 71 2.31 -0.73 -0.91
N VAL A 72 2.07 0.39 -1.60
CA VAL A 72 0.74 0.98 -1.71
C VAL A 72 -0.08 0.10 -2.64
N ARG A 73 -1.24 -0.37 -2.18
CA ARG A 73 -2.14 -1.21 -2.96
C ARG A 73 -3.54 -0.62 -2.94
N ARG A 74 -4.24 -0.73 -4.08
CA ARG A 74 -5.65 -0.40 -4.16
C ARG A 74 -6.49 -1.58 -3.67
N PHE A 75 -7.45 -1.28 -2.81
CA PHE A 75 -8.44 -2.25 -2.32
C PHE A 75 -9.84 -1.79 -2.70
N GLU A 76 -10.73 -2.76 -2.93
CA GLU A 76 -12.15 -2.53 -3.09
C GLU A 76 -12.90 -2.62 -1.76
N GLU A 77 -14.07 -1.98 -1.68
CA GLU A 77 -14.93 -2.07 -0.51
C GLU A 77 -15.30 -3.54 -0.24
N ASN A 78 -15.21 -3.94 1.03
CA ASN A 78 -15.36 -5.31 1.51
C ASN A 78 -14.27 -6.31 1.11
N GLU A 79 -13.19 -5.89 0.44
CA GLU A 79 -12.02 -6.76 0.22
C GLU A 79 -11.31 -7.05 1.55
N ILE A 80 -10.94 -8.29 1.81
CA ILE A 80 -10.24 -8.66 3.05
C ILE A 80 -8.79 -8.18 2.98
N MET A 81 -8.40 -7.35 3.94
CA MET A 81 -7.03 -6.85 4.06
C MET A 81 -6.05 -8.01 4.32
N PRO A 82 -5.06 -8.25 3.46
CA PRO A 82 -4.15 -9.38 3.61
C PRO A 82 -3.12 -9.12 4.71
N THR A 83 -2.61 -10.21 5.29
CA THR A 83 -1.38 -10.19 6.08
C THR A 83 -0.17 -10.05 5.16
N LEU A 84 0.92 -9.47 5.66
CA LEU A 84 2.15 -9.32 4.88
C LEU A 84 3.33 -9.99 5.58
N LYS A 85 4.30 -10.38 4.75
CA LYS A 85 5.56 -10.96 5.20
C LYS A 85 6.47 -9.86 5.74
N VAL A 86 6.67 -9.87 7.04
CA VAL A 86 7.58 -8.96 7.75
C VAL A 86 8.90 -9.68 7.94
N GLN A 87 9.98 -9.05 7.51
CA GLN A 87 11.34 -9.51 7.78
C GLN A 87 11.80 -8.86 9.09
N SER A 88 12.02 -9.67 10.12
CA SER A 88 12.64 -9.20 11.36
C SER A 88 14.12 -9.52 11.35
N HIS A 89 14.93 -8.50 11.64
CA HIS A 89 16.35 -8.63 11.88
C HIS A 89 16.60 -8.61 13.39
N LYS A 90 17.38 -9.57 13.89
CA LYS A 90 17.77 -9.60 15.29
C LYS A 90 19.31 -9.60 15.37
N PRO A 91 19.93 -8.45 15.67
CA PRO A 91 21.38 -8.38 15.80
C PRO A 91 21.83 -9.18 17.02
N ARG A 92 22.96 -9.89 16.88
CA ARG A 92 23.57 -10.62 18.00
C ARG A 92 25.04 -10.27 18.13
N PHE A 93 25.47 -9.97 19.36
CA PHE A 93 26.87 -9.69 19.62
C PHE A 93 27.70 -10.98 19.49
N LEU A 94 28.76 -10.94 18.67
CA LEU A 94 29.67 -12.06 18.37
C LEU A 94 29.05 -13.29 17.68
N LEU A 95 27.78 -13.21 17.26
CA LEU A 95 27.11 -14.27 16.52
C LEU A 95 26.51 -13.70 15.24
N PRO A 96 26.32 -14.52 14.19
CA PRO A 96 25.60 -14.09 13.00
C PRO A 96 24.20 -13.62 13.35
N ASP A 97 23.74 -12.59 12.64
CA ASP A 97 22.39 -12.08 12.80
C ASP A 97 21.34 -13.13 12.45
N ILE A 98 20.18 -13.04 13.08
CA ILE A 98 19.03 -13.87 12.74
C ILE A 98 18.10 -13.04 11.89
N ILE A 99 17.77 -13.56 10.71
CA ILE A 99 16.75 -13.00 9.82
C ILE A 99 15.59 -13.97 9.81
N THR A 100 14.42 -13.53 10.29
CA THR A 100 13.18 -14.31 10.24
C THR A 100 12.18 -13.61 9.35
N VAL A 101 11.47 -14.38 8.54
CA VAL A 101 10.33 -13.88 7.75
C VAL A 101 9.07 -14.53 8.28
N SER A 102 8.18 -13.71 8.83
CA SER A 102 6.89 -14.13 9.40
C SER A 102 5.75 -13.44 8.67
N GLU A 103 4.62 -14.13 8.52
CA GLU A 103 3.36 -13.49 8.13
C GLU A 103 2.76 -12.84 9.37
N GLU A 104 2.65 -11.51 9.34
CA GLU A 104 2.18 -10.73 10.47
C GLU A 104 0.94 -9.92 10.10
N ASN A 105 0.12 -9.67 11.11
CA ASN A 105 -0.97 -8.70 11.01
C ASN A 105 -0.36 -7.31 10.99
N ILE A 106 -0.65 -6.58 9.92
CA ILE A 106 -0.22 -5.21 9.73
C ILE A 106 -1.42 -4.28 9.73
N GLU A 107 -1.15 -3.01 9.96
CA GLU A 107 -2.14 -1.95 9.87
C GLU A 107 -2.09 -1.35 8.46
N TRP A 108 -3.23 -1.13 7.88
CA TRP A 108 -3.41 -0.50 6.58
C TRP A 108 -3.94 0.90 6.80
N GLN A 109 -3.27 1.89 6.23
CA GLN A 109 -3.69 3.28 6.26
C GLN A 109 -4.18 3.68 4.86
N LEU A 110 -5.40 4.20 4.77
CA LEU A 110 -5.90 4.78 3.53
C LEU A 110 -5.03 5.99 3.15
N LEU A 111 -4.88 6.24 1.85
CA LEU A 111 -4.18 7.40 1.29
C LEU A 111 -5.07 8.29 0.38
N GLY A 112 -6.14 7.73 -0.21
CA GLY A 112 -7.07 8.43 -1.10
C GLY A 112 -7.66 7.61 -2.24
#